data_AF-A0A1H8T2R1-F1
#
_entry.id   AF-A0A1H8T2R1-F1
#
_cell.length_a   1.000
_cell.length_b   1.000
_cell.length_c   1.000
_cell.angle_alpha   90.00
_cell.angle_beta   90.00
_cell.angle_gamma   90.00
#
_symmetry.space_group_name_H-M   'P 1'
#
loop_
_entity.id
_entity.type
_entity.pdbx_description
1 polymer ?
#
loop_
_entity_poly.entity_id
_entity_poly.type
_entity_poly.pdbx_seq_one_letter_code
_entity_poly.pdbx_strand_id
1 'polypeptide(L)'
;MPLKFFRSARRSDAAQPDRRPRQEVLVLCHGGDLVGLGVMQNTLAALGAARIRYTVLDLAIRRALPAFDRYAALVICTSLLEGLGAEKSRAIEDWVVGGKGVFVAIRCWHSELGSLFGLPSRTKPPLVHSFGLDFRAELAPHVAGLHIDLDEWVFEHIRFVLDPTEPDLDCQIVLKDQNGAAIAWRRAFGQGRVVFWNSDVLQARVLRGILLQGILDAMGTAAAAIAGFATINIDDFPPSISSATPEQILREYPDLDESGFFFGPWLSDMLDLRSRHDLRYSWYCVMDYGATRTGPPDDDAVKEGARILAMRFERAAPLPSDDEIGFHGYSHQIATDAGVSDPQSYREGLQLARRLWQDHVPVPMPTSWVPAGNQYHAVHAQMIATVIPEITTVAGLHSIGAPDQGEYREFGPEPWCEDLYCLPRNNFGYTLRPKQRILLLSQIAGSGAWTHFLHPDDILDEPRPGINPVHVRNPHRQMWQKTNAAGQQGLFREFEAFVEFVTTSFPWLRFVTNSEASTALKRFDAAQVDLRVGPDAIEINSEESSLFYLRVQTGESLSSAQGGRLVWKHAVVGGTLYVADCPSGISVFKISR
;
A
#
# COMPACT_ATOMS: atom_id res chain seq x y z
N MET A 1 -10.65 17.14 -1.72
CA MET A 1 -9.49 17.97 -1.34
C MET A 1 -9.24 19.00 -2.43
N PRO A 2 -9.09 20.30 -2.14
CA PRO A 2 -8.58 21.24 -3.12
C PRO A 2 -7.12 20.86 -3.42
N LEU A 3 -6.80 20.64 -4.69
CA LEU A 3 -5.42 20.46 -5.17
C LEU A 3 -4.60 21.67 -4.68
N LYS A 4 -3.77 21.47 -3.65
CA LYS A 4 -2.72 22.44 -3.32
C LYS A 4 -1.76 22.44 -4.51
N PHE A 5 -1.92 23.41 -5.40
CA PHE A 5 -0.91 23.74 -6.39
C PHE A 5 0.35 24.13 -5.62
N PHE A 6 1.33 23.22 -5.55
CA PHE A 6 2.64 23.58 -5.08
C PHE A 6 3.18 24.66 -6.02
N ARG A 7 3.27 25.89 -5.50
CA ARG A 7 4.10 26.92 -6.12
C ARG A 7 5.51 26.37 -6.12
N SER A 8 5.98 25.95 -7.30
CA SER A 8 7.38 25.78 -7.60
C SER A 8 8.13 27.03 -7.13
N ALA A 9 8.83 26.92 -6.01
CA ALA A 9 9.86 27.87 -5.64
C ALA A 9 11.00 27.69 -6.65
N ARG A 10 10.98 28.48 -7.72
CA ARG A 10 12.11 28.58 -8.64
C ARG A 10 13.29 29.21 -7.90
N ARG A 11 14.26 28.39 -7.53
CA ARG A 11 15.67 28.82 -7.60
C ARG A 11 16.21 28.33 -8.93
N SER A 12 16.55 29.29 -9.80
CA SER A 12 17.36 29.01 -10.97
C SER A 12 18.76 28.64 -10.49
N ASP A 13 19.03 27.35 -10.36
CA ASP A 13 20.41 26.88 -10.28
C ASP A 13 21.02 27.13 -11.67
N ALA A 14 21.96 28.08 -11.75
CA ALA A 14 22.79 28.25 -12.92
C ALA A 14 23.45 26.90 -13.27
N ALA A 15 23.39 26.52 -14.54
CA ALA A 15 23.92 25.26 -15.02
C ALA A 15 25.41 25.13 -14.68
N GLN A 16 25.74 24.27 -13.72
CA GLN A 16 27.08 23.71 -13.58
C GLN A 16 27.19 22.54 -14.55
N PRO A 17 28.14 22.57 -15.51
CA PRO A 17 28.20 21.60 -16.62
C PRO A 17 28.54 20.15 -16.22
N ASP A 18 28.94 19.91 -14.96
CA ASP A 18 29.36 18.59 -14.45
C ASP A 18 28.28 17.85 -13.63
N ARG A 19 27.06 18.38 -13.52
CA ARG A 19 25.99 17.75 -12.73
C ARG A 19 25.04 16.94 -13.59
N ARG A 20 24.89 15.66 -13.26
CA ARG A 20 23.88 14.75 -13.83
C ARG A 20 22.48 15.37 -13.76
N PRO A 21 21.61 15.13 -14.77
CA PRO A 21 20.29 15.75 -14.78
C PRO A 21 19.43 15.22 -13.62
N ARG A 22 18.64 16.11 -13.05
CA ARG A 22 17.62 15.74 -12.06
C ARG A 22 16.55 14.90 -12.72
N GLN A 23 16.12 13.87 -12.02
CA GLN A 23 15.06 13.00 -12.50
C GLN A 23 13.71 13.70 -12.38
N GLU A 24 13.03 13.91 -13.50
CA GLU A 24 11.73 14.56 -13.57
C GLU A 24 10.82 13.89 -14.60
N VAL A 25 9.52 13.82 -14.32
CA VAL A 25 8.50 13.26 -15.23
C VAL A 25 7.53 14.34 -15.67
N LEU A 26 7.16 14.35 -16.95
CA LEU A 26 6.06 15.17 -17.44
C LEU A 26 4.76 14.36 -17.34
N VAL A 27 3.74 14.89 -16.67
CA VAL A 27 2.41 14.28 -16.54
C VAL A 27 1.42 15.07 -17.39
N LEU A 28 0.86 14.44 -18.42
CA LEU A 28 -0.22 15.00 -19.22
C LEU A 28 -1.58 14.57 -18.66
N CYS A 29 -2.48 15.54 -18.48
CA CYS A 29 -3.86 15.33 -18.07
C CYS A 29 -4.81 16.22 -18.88
N HIS A 30 -6.12 16.07 -18.64
CA HIS A 30 -7.14 16.94 -19.19
C HIS A 30 -8.20 17.19 -18.13
N GLY A 31 -8.42 18.45 -17.72
CA GLY A 31 -9.35 18.80 -16.64
C GLY A 31 -10.81 18.37 -16.85
N GLY A 32 -11.20 18.07 -18.10
CA GLY A 32 -12.51 17.52 -18.46
C GLY A 32 -12.62 15.98 -18.47
N ASP A 33 -11.52 15.24 -18.28
CA ASP A 33 -11.55 13.77 -18.23
C ASP A 33 -11.64 13.30 -16.76
N LEU A 34 -12.85 13.06 -16.26
CA LEU A 34 -13.07 12.70 -14.85
C LEU A 34 -12.36 11.39 -14.46
N VAL A 35 -12.37 10.39 -15.34
CA VAL A 35 -11.68 9.11 -15.10
C VAL A 35 -10.16 9.32 -15.16
N GLY A 36 -9.70 10.07 -16.16
CA GLY A 36 -8.30 10.47 -16.27
C GLY A 36 -7.78 11.26 -15.07
N LEU A 37 -8.61 12.10 -14.46
CA LEU A 37 -8.25 12.82 -13.23
C LEU A 37 -8.02 11.87 -12.04
N GLY A 38 -8.77 10.77 -11.94
CA GLY A 38 -8.52 9.72 -10.95
C GLY A 38 -7.15 9.05 -11.16
N VAL A 39 -6.84 8.69 -12.41
CA VAL A 39 -5.51 8.13 -12.78
C VAL A 39 -4.39 9.13 -12.50
N MET A 40 -4.60 10.41 -12.82
CA MET A 40 -3.65 11.49 -12.54
C MET A 40 -3.42 11.62 -11.03
N GLN A 41 -4.47 11.68 -10.21
CA GLN A 41 -4.33 11.77 -8.75
C GLN A 41 -3.53 10.59 -8.19
N ASN A 42 -3.81 9.37 -8.65
CA ASN A 42 -3.07 8.17 -8.24
C ASN A 42 -1.60 8.23 -8.67
N THR A 43 -1.34 8.74 -9.88
CA THR A 43 0.01 8.98 -10.42
C THR A 43 0.80 9.98 -9.58
N LEU A 44 0.19 11.12 -9.24
CA LEU A 44 0.85 12.15 -8.44
C LEU A 44 1.14 11.68 -7.01
N ALA A 45 0.23 10.91 -6.42
CA ALA A 45 0.45 10.29 -5.11
C ALA A 45 1.64 9.31 -5.16
N ALA A 46 1.73 8.47 -6.20
CA ALA A 46 2.85 7.55 -6.38
C ALA A 46 4.20 8.28 -6.56
N LEU A 47 4.25 9.29 -7.42
CA LEU A 47 5.46 10.09 -7.67
C LEU A 47 5.89 10.86 -6.42
N GLY A 48 4.93 11.42 -5.67
CA GLY A 48 5.17 12.15 -4.43
C GLY A 48 5.78 11.26 -3.35
N ALA A 49 5.20 10.08 -3.11
CA ALA A 49 5.73 9.09 -2.16
C ALA A 49 7.12 8.60 -2.58
N ALA A 50 7.34 8.41 -3.88
CA ALA A 50 8.62 7.97 -4.46
C ALA A 50 9.70 9.07 -4.54
N ARG A 51 9.38 10.30 -4.12
CA ARG A 51 10.26 11.49 -4.25
C ARG A 51 10.71 11.79 -5.68
N ILE A 52 9.88 11.44 -6.66
CA ILE A 52 10.14 11.72 -8.07
C ILE A 52 9.53 13.08 -8.41
N ARG A 53 10.34 13.99 -8.98
CA ARG A 53 9.84 15.30 -9.42
C ARG A 53 8.93 15.14 -10.62
N TYR A 54 7.93 16.01 -10.69
CA TYR A 54 7.03 16.02 -11.83
C TYR A 54 6.54 17.42 -12.19
N THR A 55 6.20 17.58 -13.47
CA THR A 55 5.47 18.73 -13.99
C THR A 55 4.14 18.26 -14.56
N VAL A 56 3.03 18.90 -14.18
CA VAL A 56 1.69 18.60 -14.73
C VAL A 56 1.35 19.56 -15.85
N LEU A 57 0.90 19.02 -16.98
CA LEU A 57 0.36 19.77 -18.11
C LEU A 57 -1.10 19.37 -18.35
N ASP A 58 -2.01 20.31 -18.08
CA ASP A 58 -3.43 20.15 -18.41
C ASP A 58 -3.71 20.64 -19.84
N LEU A 59 -4.06 19.72 -20.71
CA LEU A 59 -4.39 19.98 -22.12
C LEU A 59 -5.65 20.85 -22.29
N ALA A 60 -6.55 20.87 -21.31
CA ALA A 60 -7.75 21.71 -21.36
C ALA A 60 -7.41 23.21 -21.25
N ILE A 61 -6.31 23.54 -20.58
CA ILE A 61 -5.91 24.92 -20.27
C ILE A 61 -4.73 25.36 -21.13
N ARG A 62 -3.70 24.52 -21.27
CA ARG A 62 -2.42 24.89 -21.88
C ARG A 62 -2.13 24.01 -23.09
N ARG A 63 -1.97 24.67 -24.24
CA ARG A 63 -1.77 23.96 -25.52
C ARG A 63 -0.31 23.76 -25.91
N ALA A 64 0.65 24.53 -25.39
CA ALA A 64 2.06 24.38 -25.74
C ALA A 64 2.75 23.31 -24.88
N LEU A 65 3.44 22.37 -25.52
CA LEU A 65 4.30 21.39 -24.83
C LEU A 65 5.59 22.08 -24.33
N PRO A 66 6.10 21.70 -23.16
CA PRO A 66 7.44 22.10 -22.73
C PRO A 66 8.52 21.37 -23.55
N ALA A 67 9.73 21.94 -23.58
CA ALA A 67 10.89 21.21 -24.10
C ALA A 67 11.12 19.92 -23.30
N PHE A 68 11.34 18.81 -24.02
CA PHE A 68 11.37 17.49 -23.42
C PHE A 68 12.71 17.10 -22.79
N ASP A 69 13.79 17.82 -23.09
CA ASP A 69 15.18 17.45 -22.74
C ASP A 69 15.40 17.13 -21.25
N ARG A 70 14.63 17.80 -20.37
CA ARG A 70 14.73 17.64 -18.91
C ARG A 70 14.03 16.40 -18.36
N TYR A 71 13.08 15.82 -19.10
CA TYR A 71 12.22 14.77 -18.58
C TYR A 71 12.81 13.39 -18.84
N ALA A 72 12.68 12.51 -17.87
CA ALA A 72 13.04 11.10 -17.96
C ALA A 72 11.96 10.29 -18.69
N ALA A 73 10.70 10.65 -18.50
CA ALA A 73 9.55 10.03 -19.17
C ALA A 73 8.37 11.00 -19.28
N LEU A 74 7.46 10.68 -20.21
CA LEU A 74 6.13 11.26 -20.30
C LEU A 74 5.12 10.26 -19.72
N VAL A 75 4.22 10.73 -18.86
CA VAL A 75 3.09 9.97 -18.35
C VAL A 75 1.79 10.58 -18.89
N ILE A 76 0.97 9.78 -19.56
CA ILE A 76 -0.33 10.21 -20.10
C ILE A 76 -1.44 9.65 -19.20
N CYS A 77 -2.14 10.55 -18.50
CA CYS A 77 -3.25 10.22 -17.60
C CYS A 77 -4.61 10.66 -18.16
N THR A 78 -4.73 10.89 -19.47
CA THR A 78 -5.99 11.33 -20.10
C THR A 78 -6.29 10.52 -21.36
N SER A 79 -7.57 10.20 -21.54
CA SER A 79 -8.12 9.63 -22.76
C SER A 79 -8.38 10.70 -23.84
N LEU A 80 -8.41 11.97 -23.46
CA LEU A 80 -8.71 13.13 -24.32
C LEU A 80 -7.42 13.74 -24.88
N LEU A 81 -6.94 13.19 -25.99
CA LEU A 81 -5.71 13.62 -26.67
C LEU A 81 -5.91 14.57 -27.86
N GLU A 82 -7.15 14.89 -28.22
CA GLU A 82 -7.49 15.70 -29.41
C GLU A 82 -6.79 17.08 -29.42
N GLY A 83 -6.43 17.61 -28.25
CA GLY A 83 -5.68 18.87 -28.11
C GLY A 83 -4.20 18.82 -28.53
N LEU A 84 -3.63 17.64 -28.82
CA LEU A 84 -2.23 17.52 -29.21
C LEU A 84 -1.99 18.00 -30.65
N GLY A 85 -2.82 17.61 -31.62
CA GLY A 85 -2.58 17.96 -33.03
C GLY A 85 -1.30 17.33 -33.59
N ALA A 86 -1.09 17.45 -34.90
CA ALA A 86 -0.04 16.69 -35.61
C ALA A 86 1.39 17.06 -35.17
N GLU A 87 1.69 18.34 -35.01
CA GLU A 87 3.04 18.81 -34.66
C GLU A 87 3.49 18.29 -33.29
N LYS A 88 2.64 18.39 -32.26
CA LYS A 88 2.95 17.92 -30.91
C LYS A 88 3.02 16.41 -30.84
N SER A 89 2.15 15.73 -31.57
CA SER A 89 2.16 14.26 -31.66
C SER A 89 3.48 13.78 -32.27
N ARG A 90 3.92 14.42 -33.37
CA ARG A 90 5.23 14.13 -33.96
C ARG A 90 6.38 14.43 -33.01
N ALA A 91 6.33 15.54 -32.28
CA ALA A 91 7.36 15.85 -31.29
C ALA A 91 7.45 14.79 -30.16
N ILE A 92 6.33 14.23 -29.73
CA ILE A 92 6.31 13.11 -28.76
C ILE A 92 6.92 11.86 -29.41
N GLU A 93 6.53 11.53 -30.63
CA GLU A 93 7.04 10.37 -31.36
C GLU A 93 8.56 10.45 -31.58
N ASP A 94 9.06 11.58 -32.11
CA ASP A 94 10.48 11.83 -32.34
C ASP A 94 11.29 11.71 -31.04
N TRP A 95 10.73 12.17 -29.92
CA TRP A 95 11.34 12.06 -28.61
C TRP A 95 11.47 10.61 -28.15
N VAL A 96 10.44 9.78 -28.38
CA VAL A 96 10.50 8.34 -28.10
C VAL A 96 11.49 7.65 -29.03
N VAL A 97 11.46 7.94 -30.33
CA VAL A 97 12.41 7.38 -31.31
C VAL A 97 13.87 7.65 -30.87
N GLY A 98 14.12 8.83 -30.28
CA GLY A 98 15.40 9.24 -29.72
C GLY A 98 15.84 8.57 -28.40
N GLY A 99 15.08 7.59 -27.88
CA GLY A 99 15.51 6.78 -26.72
C GLY A 99 14.72 6.98 -25.43
N LYS A 100 13.73 7.87 -25.44
CA LYS A 100 12.94 8.22 -24.25
C LYS A 100 11.70 7.35 -24.15
N GLY A 101 10.98 7.44 -23.03
CA GLY A 101 9.83 6.57 -22.78
C GLY A 101 8.55 7.29 -22.44
N VAL A 102 7.44 6.62 -22.79
CA VAL A 102 6.08 7.05 -22.48
C VAL A 102 5.37 5.96 -21.68
N PHE A 103 4.78 6.35 -20.56
CA PHE A 103 3.83 5.54 -19.81
C PHE A 103 2.41 6.04 -20.10
N VAL A 104 1.62 5.26 -20.79
CA VAL A 104 0.20 5.57 -21.04
C VAL A 104 -0.63 4.87 -19.98
N ALA A 105 -1.05 5.62 -18.96
CA ALA A 105 -1.66 5.10 -17.74
C ALA A 105 -3.17 4.86 -17.85
N ILE A 106 -3.78 5.29 -18.96
CA ILE A 106 -5.20 5.11 -19.23
C ILE A 106 -5.39 4.85 -20.72
N ARG A 107 -6.37 4.02 -21.08
CA ARG A 107 -6.72 3.80 -22.49
C ARG A 107 -6.94 5.14 -23.19
N CYS A 108 -6.18 5.38 -24.24
CA CYS A 108 -6.33 6.57 -25.07
C CYS A 108 -6.01 6.23 -26.53
N TRP A 109 -6.55 7.01 -27.45
CA TRP A 109 -6.31 6.85 -28.89
C TRP A 109 -6.13 8.21 -29.54
N HIS A 110 -5.20 8.29 -30.50
CA HIS A 110 -4.98 9.46 -31.33
C HIS A 110 -4.43 8.99 -32.69
N SER A 111 -4.95 9.52 -33.80
CA SER A 111 -4.62 9.04 -35.15
C SER A 111 -3.11 9.06 -35.44
N GLU A 112 -2.43 10.12 -35.00
CA GLU A 112 -0.99 10.29 -35.19
C GLU A 112 -0.14 9.44 -34.22
N LEU A 113 -0.68 9.03 -33.07
CA LEU A 113 0.06 8.27 -32.05
C LEU A 113 -0.33 6.78 -32.00
N GLY A 114 -1.27 6.34 -32.84
CA GLY A 114 -1.75 4.95 -32.84
C GLY A 114 -0.60 3.96 -33.02
N SER A 115 0.26 4.18 -34.01
CA SER A 115 1.45 3.33 -34.24
C SER A 115 2.36 3.30 -33.01
N LEU A 116 2.67 4.46 -32.42
CA LEU A 116 3.50 4.56 -31.21
C LEU A 116 2.93 3.69 -30.08
N PHE A 117 1.62 3.76 -29.85
CA PHE A 117 0.92 3.03 -28.79
C PHE A 117 0.74 1.54 -29.07
N GLY A 118 0.96 1.07 -30.30
CA GLY A 118 0.54 -0.27 -30.71
C GLY A 118 -0.98 -0.35 -30.81
N LEU A 119 -1.59 0.60 -31.52
CA LEU A 119 -3.01 0.68 -31.82
C LEU A 119 -3.23 0.99 -33.31
N PRO A 120 -4.41 0.67 -33.86
CA PRO A 120 -4.75 1.06 -35.23
C PRO A 120 -4.65 2.58 -35.41
N SER A 121 -3.98 3.06 -36.46
CA SER A 121 -3.79 4.49 -36.70
C SER A 121 -4.97 5.18 -37.41
N ARG A 122 -5.84 4.40 -38.07
CA ARG A 122 -6.91 4.93 -38.94
C ARG A 122 -8.26 5.07 -38.25
N THR A 123 -8.60 4.09 -37.42
CA THR A 123 -9.94 3.99 -36.81
C THR A 123 -9.78 3.79 -35.32
N LYS A 124 -10.48 4.62 -34.53
CA LYS A 124 -10.54 4.44 -33.08
C LYS A 124 -11.22 3.10 -32.76
N PRO A 125 -10.58 2.21 -32.00
CA PRO A 125 -11.21 0.94 -31.63
C PRO A 125 -12.44 1.14 -30.76
N PRO A 126 -13.45 0.24 -30.83
CA PRO A 126 -14.61 0.29 -29.95
C PRO A 126 -14.23 -0.09 -28.51
N LEU A 127 -15.03 0.36 -27.56
CA LEU A 127 -14.85 0.09 -26.13
C LEU A 127 -15.73 -1.07 -25.66
N VAL A 128 -15.25 -1.83 -24.67
CA VAL A 128 -15.97 -2.92 -24.02
C VAL A 128 -15.67 -2.96 -22.53
N HIS A 129 -16.63 -3.42 -21.72
CA HIS A 129 -16.39 -3.76 -20.32
C HIS A 129 -15.54 -5.03 -20.24
N SER A 130 -14.63 -5.05 -19.26
CA SER A 130 -13.69 -6.13 -19.01
C SER A 130 -13.49 -6.29 -17.51
N PHE A 131 -13.02 -7.48 -17.12
CA PHE A 131 -12.96 -7.90 -15.74
C PHE A 131 -11.68 -8.68 -15.46
N GLY A 132 -11.23 -8.58 -14.21
CA GLY A 132 -10.08 -9.33 -13.72
C GLY A 132 -8.75 -8.84 -14.30
N LEU A 133 -7.68 -9.38 -13.72
CA LEU A 133 -6.28 -9.04 -14.02
C LEU A 133 -5.43 -10.31 -13.99
N ASP A 134 -4.72 -10.57 -15.08
CA ASP A 134 -3.89 -11.76 -15.25
C ASP A 134 -2.47 -11.36 -15.71
N PHE A 135 -1.55 -11.32 -14.75
CA PHE A 135 -0.19 -10.83 -14.93
C PHE A 135 0.67 -11.87 -15.65
N ARG A 136 1.17 -11.51 -16.83
CA ARG A 136 1.96 -12.40 -17.72
C ARG A 136 3.47 -12.16 -17.64
N ALA A 137 3.89 -11.06 -17.02
CA ALA A 137 5.29 -10.71 -16.86
C ALA A 137 5.54 -9.99 -15.53
N GLU A 138 6.80 -9.98 -15.08
CA GLU A 138 7.24 -9.30 -13.85
C GLU A 138 7.33 -7.78 -14.06
N LEU A 139 6.18 -7.10 -14.13
CA LEU A 139 6.15 -5.63 -14.15
C LEU A 139 6.65 -5.03 -12.83
N ALA A 140 6.30 -5.69 -11.73
CA ALA A 140 6.81 -5.47 -10.39
C ALA A 140 7.31 -6.82 -9.84
N PRO A 141 8.09 -6.86 -8.75
CA PRO A 141 8.56 -8.13 -8.21
C PRO A 141 7.43 -9.09 -7.80
N HIS A 142 7.54 -10.36 -8.22
CA HIS A 142 6.66 -11.47 -7.85
C HIS A 142 5.18 -11.37 -8.28
N VAL A 143 4.86 -10.49 -9.23
CA VAL A 143 3.49 -10.33 -9.75
C VAL A 143 3.19 -11.27 -10.91
N ALA A 144 4.21 -11.78 -11.62
CA ALA A 144 3.98 -12.70 -12.72
C ALA A 144 3.24 -13.96 -12.25
N GLY A 145 2.24 -14.39 -13.02
CA GLY A 145 1.39 -15.53 -12.70
C GLY A 145 0.26 -15.23 -11.72
N LEU A 146 0.15 -14.00 -11.20
CA LEU A 146 -1.00 -13.60 -10.38
C LEU A 146 -2.26 -13.44 -11.25
N HIS A 147 -3.30 -14.19 -10.89
CA HIS A 147 -4.62 -14.13 -11.50
C HIS A 147 -5.64 -13.62 -10.49
N ILE A 148 -6.39 -12.58 -10.86
CA ILE A 148 -7.46 -12.00 -10.05
C ILE A 148 -8.72 -12.01 -10.91
N ASP A 149 -9.72 -12.75 -10.47
CA ASP A 149 -11.04 -12.85 -11.11
C ASP A 149 -12.11 -12.11 -10.28
N LEU A 150 -13.36 -12.23 -10.70
CA LEU A 150 -14.51 -11.60 -10.07
C LEU A 150 -14.84 -12.16 -8.67
N ASP A 151 -14.49 -13.42 -8.40
CA ASP A 151 -14.81 -14.09 -7.13
C ASP A 151 -13.87 -13.62 -6.02
N GLU A 152 -12.60 -13.40 -6.37
CA GLU A 152 -11.59 -12.86 -5.44
C GLU A 152 -11.70 -11.35 -5.25
N TRP A 153 -11.81 -10.59 -6.36
CA TRP A 153 -12.00 -9.14 -6.33
C TRP A 153 -12.50 -8.62 -7.67
N VAL A 154 -13.65 -7.93 -7.64
CA VAL A 154 -14.17 -7.18 -8.79
C VAL A 154 -13.23 -6.03 -9.20
N PHE A 155 -12.37 -6.29 -10.18
CA PHE A 155 -11.74 -5.28 -11.02
C PHE A 155 -12.54 -5.13 -12.31
N GLU A 156 -13.58 -4.30 -12.27
CA GLU A 156 -14.28 -3.87 -13.48
C GLU A 156 -13.55 -2.69 -14.12
N HIS A 157 -13.32 -2.76 -15.43
CA HIS A 157 -12.68 -1.70 -16.20
C HIS A 157 -13.16 -1.70 -17.65
N ILE A 158 -12.86 -0.62 -18.37
CA ILE A 158 -13.19 -0.49 -19.79
C ILE A 158 -11.92 -0.54 -20.61
N ARG A 159 -11.94 -1.23 -21.75
CA ARG A 159 -10.80 -1.34 -22.68
C ARG A 159 -11.22 -1.17 -24.14
N PHE A 160 -10.24 -0.92 -25.01
CA PHE A 160 -10.40 -1.09 -26.45
C PHE A 160 -10.48 -2.56 -26.83
N VAL A 161 -11.32 -2.87 -27.82
CA VAL A 161 -11.32 -4.16 -28.53
C VAL A 161 -10.28 -4.10 -29.64
N LEU A 162 -9.27 -4.94 -29.54
CA LEU A 162 -8.20 -5.06 -30.53
C LEU A 162 -8.43 -6.34 -31.33
N ASP A 163 -8.21 -6.27 -32.64
CA ASP A 163 -8.26 -7.45 -33.50
C ASP A 163 -6.96 -8.26 -33.29
N PRO A 164 -7.02 -9.51 -32.79
CA PRO A 164 -5.83 -10.34 -32.57
C PRO A 164 -5.16 -10.76 -33.89
N THR A 165 -5.83 -10.59 -35.03
CA THR A 165 -5.31 -10.90 -36.36
C THR A 165 -4.64 -9.71 -37.03
N GLU A 166 -4.72 -8.50 -36.44
CA GLU A 166 -3.98 -7.34 -36.94
C GLU A 166 -2.47 -7.56 -36.76
N PRO A 167 -1.72 -7.65 -37.87
CA PRO A 167 -0.30 -8.00 -37.83
C PRO A 167 0.52 -6.73 -37.62
N ASP A 168 0.68 -6.24 -36.37
CA ASP A 168 1.72 -5.25 -36.06
C ASP A 168 1.96 -4.91 -34.57
N LEU A 169 1.54 -5.76 -33.63
CA LEU A 169 1.87 -5.53 -32.22
C LEU A 169 3.14 -6.31 -31.87
N ASP A 170 4.30 -5.80 -32.30
CA ASP A 170 5.61 -6.14 -31.69
C ASP A 170 5.64 -5.60 -30.25
N CYS A 171 4.82 -6.24 -29.41
CA CYS A 171 4.48 -5.83 -28.07
C CYS A 171 4.63 -7.04 -27.15
N GLN A 172 5.34 -6.86 -26.06
CA GLN A 172 5.35 -7.80 -24.96
C GLN A 172 4.09 -7.56 -24.11
N ILE A 173 3.10 -8.45 -24.21
CA ILE A 173 1.92 -8.39 -23.34
C ILE A 173 2.35 -8.70 -21.90
N VAL A 174 2.08 -7.77 -20.98
CA VAL A 174 2.43 -7.92 -19.55
C VAL A 174 1.21 -8.22 -18.69
N LEU A 175 0.01 -7.88 -19.16
CA LEU A 175 -1.24 -8.07 -18.43
C LEU A 175 -2.38 -8.39 -19.40
N LYS A 176 -3.23 -9.35 -19.01
CA LYS A 176 -4.48 -9.69 -19.69
C LYS A 176 -5.68 -9.55 -18.76
N ASP A 177 -6.87 -9.52 -19.34
CA ASP A 177 -8.12 -9.70 -18.60
C ASP A 177 -8.43 -11.19 -18.41
N GLN A 178 -9.48 -11.49 -17.65
CA GLN A 178 -9.91 -12.87 -17.39
C GLN A 178 -10.30 -13.65 -18.66
N ASN A 179 -10.62 -12.95 -19.74
CA ASN A 179 -10.97 -13.55 -21.04
C ASN A 179 -9.76 -13.65 -21.98
N GLY A 180 -8.55 -13.30 -21.51
CA GLY A 180 -7.31 -13.43 -22.25
C GLY A 180 -7.00 -12.26 -23.21
N ALA A 181 -7.77 -11.17 -23.19
CA ALA A 181 -7.49 -10.00 -24.01
C ALA A 181 -6.40 -9.12 -23.37
N ALA A 182 -5.59 -8.45 -24.21
CA ALA A 182 -4.48 -7.61 -23.74
C ALA A 182 -4.97 -6.33 -23.03
N ILE A 183 -4.45 -6.13 -21.82
CA ILE A 183 -4.76 -4.98 -20.95
C ILE A 183 -3.57 -4.05 -20.80
N ALA A 184 -2.36 -4.60 -20.70
CA ALA A 184 -1.16 -3.79 -20.72
C ALA A 184 -0.06 -4.49 -21.49
N TRP A 185 0.77 -3.68 -22.17
CA TRP A 185 1.91 -4.16 -22.93
C TRP A 185 3.07 -3.18 -22.90
N ARG A 186 4.25 -3.74 -23.12
CA ARG A 186 5.49 -3.01 -23.32
C ARG A 186 5.88 -3.12 -24.79
N ARG A 187 6.28 -2.01 -25.39
CA ARG A 187 6.64 -1.92 -26.80
C ARG A 187 7.96 -1.15 -26.96
N ALA A 188 8.87 -1.69 -27.77
CA ALA A 188 10.03 -0.94 -28.22
C ALA A 188 9.63 -0.07 -29.42
N PHE A 189 10.10 1.17 -29.47
CA PHE A 189 9.84 2.05 -30.62
C PHE A 189 11.02 2.98 -30.89
N GLY A 190 11.67 2.79 -32.04
CA GLY A 190 13.00 3.36 -32.28
C GLY A 190 13.97 2.89 -31.20
N GLN A 191 14.67 3.83 -30.55
CA GLN A 191 15.52 3.52 -29.38
C GLN A 191 14.77 3.60 -28.05
N GLY A 192 13.52 4.09 -28.07
CA GLY A 192 12.71 4.29 -26.89
C GLY A 192 11.72 3.16 -26.64
N ARG A 193 10.74 3.46 -25.79
CA ARG A 193 9.75 2.47 -25.34
C ARG A 193 8.44 3.09 -24.92
N VAL A 194 7.39 2.29 -25.02
CA VAL A 194 6.05 2.62 -24.55
C VAL A 194 5.58 1.50 -23.62
N VAL A 195 5.05 1.90 -22.47
CA VAL A 195 4.30 1.02 -21.59
C VAL A 195 2.86 1.51 -21.63
N PHE A 196 1.98 0.72 -22.24
CA PHE A 196 0.61 1.13 -22.53
C PHE A 196 -0.39 0.32 -21.71
N TRP A 197 -1.34 1.01 -21.08
CA TRP A 197 -2.48 0.42 -20.39
C TRP A 197 -3.77 0.68 -21.18
N ASN A 198 -4.29 -0.36 -21.80
CA ASN A 198 -5.61 -0.40 -22.41
C ASN A 198 -6.71 -0.62 -21.37
N SER A 199 -6.76 0.24 -20.36
CA SER A 199 -7.74 0.17 -19.26
C SER A 199 -7.84 1.52 -18.54
N ASP A 200 -8.86 1.71 -17.71
CA ASP A 200 -8.90 2.74 -16.64
C ASP A 200 -8.57 2.20 -15.24
N VAL A 201 -8.25 0.91 -15.11
CA VAL A 201 -8.10 0.26 -13.80
C VAL A 201 -7.03 0.89 -12.90
N LEU A 202 -6.06 1.62 -13.47
CA LEU A 202 -5.00 2.31 -12.72
C LEU A 202 -5.49 3.50 -11.88
N GLN A 203 -6.77 3.89 -11.98
CA GLN A 203 -7.38 4.80 -10.99
C GLN A 203 -7.49 4.15 -9.60
N ALA A 204 -7.54 2.81 -9.54
CA ALA A 204 -7.67 2.07 -8.30
C ALA A 204 -6.35 2.13 -7.50
N ARG A 205 -6.42 2.64 -6.26
CA ARG A 205 -5.25 2.76 -5.37
C ARG A 205 -4.54 1.43 -5.11
N VAL A 206 -5.28 0.33 -5.09
CA VAL A 206 -4.71 -1.02 -4.94
C VAL A 206 -3.67 -1.34 -6.01
N LEU A 207 -3.68 -0.69 -7.19
CA LEU A 207 -2.67 -0.88 -8.24
C LEU A 207 -1.60 0.22 -8.27
N ARG A 208 -1.51 1.09 -7.26
CA ARG A 208 -0.57 2.22 -7.26
C ARG A 208 0.89 1.81 -7.39
N GLY A 209 1.31 0.71 -6.77
CA GLY A 209 2.68 0.22 -6.94
C GLY A 209 2.94 -0.27 -8.36
N ILE A 210 1.96 -0.96 -8.95
CA ILE A 210 2.03 -1.40 -10.35
C ILE A 210 2.14 -0.20 -11.29
N LEU A 211 1.36 0.86 -11.02
CA LEU A 211 1.44 2.14 -11.72
C LEU A 211 2.85 2.73 -11.63
N LEU A 212 3.42 2.85 -10.41
CA LEU A 212 4.77 3.39 -10.22
C LEU A 212 5.82 2.57 -11.00
N GLN A 213 5.77 1.25 -10.92
CA GLN A 213 6.72 0.38 -11.63
C GLN A 213 6.63 0.53 -13.15
N GLY A 214 5.42 0.76 -13.69
CA GLY A 214 5.25 1.11 -15.11
C GLY A 214 5.88 2.45 -15.50
N ILE A 215 5.81 3.46 -14.61
CA ILE A 215 6.51 4.74 -14.80
C ILE A 215 8.02 4.53 -14.77
N LEU A 216 8.54 3.77 -13.81
CA LEU A 216 9.98 3.47 -13.73
C LEU A 216 10.45 2.72 -14.99
N ASP A 217 9.66 1.79 -15.53
CA ASP A 217 9.96 1.15 -16.81
C ASP A 217 10.02 2.15 -17.96
N ALA A 218 9.05 3.06 -18.07
CA ALA A 218 9.08 4.11 -19.08
C ALA A 218 10.31 5.04 -18.93
N MET A 219 10.74 5.37 -17.72
CA MET A 219 11.97 6.15 -17.47
C MET A 219 13.24 5.36 -17.80
N GLY A 220 13.18 4.06 -17.59
CA GLY A 220 14.21 3.10 -17.93
C GLY A 220 15.26 2.93 -16.85
N THR A 221 16.28 3.77 -16.91
CA THR A 221 17.15 3.97 -15.75
C THR A 221 16.45 4.93 -14.82
N ALA A 222 16.18 4.52 -13.59
CA ALA A 222 15.37 5.31 -12.67
C ALA A 222 15.73 5.05 -11.21
N ALA A 223 15.42 6.02 -10.34
CA ALA A 223 15.47 5.89 -8.90
C ALA A 223 14.12 6.27 -8.26
N ALA A 224 13.76 5.66 -7.15
CA ALA A 224 12.59 6.01 -6.36
C ALA A 224 12.87 5.78 -4.88
N ALA A 225 12.52 6.73 -4.03
CA ALA A 225 12.63 6.55 -2.57
C ALA A 225 11.54 5.60 -2.07
N ILE A 226 11.85 4.81 -1.03
CA ILE A 226 10.92 3.88 -0.39
C ILE A 226 11.16 3.80 1.12
N ALA A 227 10.13 3.40 1.87
CA ALA A 227 10.12 3.47 3.32
C ALA A 227 10.86 2.32 4.04
N GLY A 228 10.83 1.10 3.49
CA GLY A 228 11.67 -0.01 3.97
C GLY A 228 11.19 -0.73 5.22
N PHE A 229 9.88 -0.76 5.51
CA PHE A 229 9.36 -1.37 6.73
C PHE A 229 8.14 -2.27 6.50
N ALA A 230 7.91 -3.19 7.43
CA ALA A 230 6.70 -3.97 7.55
C ALA A 230 6.09 -3.83 8.95
N THR A 231 4.77 -3.86 9.06
CA THR A 231 4.02 -3.82 10.33
C THR A 231 2.99 -4.94 10.35
N ILE A 232 2.84 -5.58 11.51
CA ILE A 232 1.81 -6.59 11.76
C ILE A 232 1.05 -6.18 13.03
N ASN A 233 -0.23 -5.86 12.83
CA ASN A 233 -1.17 -5.43 13.85
C ASN A 233 -2.01 -6.62 14.30
N ILE A 234 -2.09 -6.84 15.60
CA ILE A 234 -2.97 -7.83 16.19
C ILE A 234 -4.09 -7.08 16.89
N ASP A 235 -5.27 -7.09 16.29
CA ASP A 235 -6.45 -6.44 16.84
C ASP A 235 -7.10 -7.34 17.92
N ASP A 236 -7.81 -6.74 18.87
CA ASP A 236 -8.50 -7.44 19.97
C ASP A 236 -7.61 -8.32 20.87
N PHE A 237 -6.35 -7.93 21.08
CA PHE A 237 -5.45 -8.64 21.98
C PHE A 237 -4.88 -7.73 23.08
N PRO A 238 -4.86 -8.16 24.35
CA PRO A 238 -5.38 -9.42 24.89
C PRO A 238 -6.90 -9.58 24.69
N PRO A 239 -7.46 -10.77 24.36
CA PRO A 239 -8.89 -10.93 24.16
C PRO A 239 -9.66 -10.87 25.48
N SER A 240 -10.99 -10.82 25.42
CA SER A 240 -11.83 -10.97 26.62
C SER A 240 -11.64 -12.34 27.31
N ILE A 241 -12.01 -12.44 28.59
CA ILE A 241 -12.02 -13.72 29.31
C ILE A 241 -13.35 -14.42 29.08
N SER A 242 -13.29 -15.58 28.44
CA SER A 242 -14.43 -16.41 28.07
C SER A 242 -14.15 -17.88 28.36
N SER A 243 -15.09 -18.54 29.05
CA SER A 243 -15.09 -19.99 29.23
C SER A 243 -15.96 -20.71 28.19
N ALA A 244 -16.31 -20.04 27.09
CA ALA A 244 -17.04 -20.66 26.00
C ALA A 244 -16.16 -21.69 25.29
N THR A 245 -16.77 -22.76 24.83
CA THR A 245 -16.09 -23.87 24.15
C THR A 245 -16.64 -24.01 22.72
N PRO A 246 -16.32 -23.08 21.80
CA PRO A 246 -16.84 -23.10 20.45
C PRO A 246 -16.32 -24.35 19.71
N GLU A 247 -17.18 -24.95 18.89
CA GLU A 247 -16.85 -26.16 18.13
C GLU A 247 -15.59 -25.96 17.28
N GLN A 248 -15.39 -24.76 16.74
CA GLN A 248 -14.23 -24.35 15.95
C GLN A 248 -12.91 -24.61 16.68
N ILE A 249 -12.84 -24.35 17.99
CA ILE A 249 -11.67 -24.64 18.83
C ILE A 249 -11.65 -26.12 19.20
N LEU A 250 -12.79 -26.68 19.63
CA LEU A 250 -12.88 -28.08 20.11
C LEU A 250 -12.52 -29.12 19.05
N ARG A 251 -12.68 -28.81 17.76
CA ARG A 251 -12.27 -29.67 16.63
C ARG A 251 -10.77 -30.04 16.70
N GLU A 252 -9.95 -29.17 17.26
CA GLU A 252 -8.51 -29.37 17.37
C GLU A 252 -8.01 -29.46 18.82
N TYR A 253 -8.65 -28.72 19.73
CA TYR A 253 -8.30 -28.59 21.14
C TYR A 253 -9.52 -28.93 22.03
N PRO A 254 -9.85 -30.22 22.20
CA PRO A 254 -11.10 -30.64 22.83
C PRO A 254 -11.23 -30.29 24.32
N ASP A 255 -10.11 -29.97 24.98
CA ASP A 255 -10.05 -29.69 26.42
C ASP A 255 -9.88 -28.19 26.73
N LEU A 256 -9.93 -27.32 25.71
CA LEU A 256 -9.73 -25.87 25.87
C LEU A 256 -11.02 -25.09 25.63
N ASP A 257 -11.26 -24.10 26.48
CA ASP A 257 -12.16 -22.99 26.20
C ASP A 257 -11.46 -21.91 25.37
N GLU A 258 -12.21 -20.87 24.97
CA GLU A 258 -11.68 -19.73 24.21
C GLU A 258 -10.46 -19.10 24.88
N SER A 259 -10.51 -18.87 26.19
CA SER A 259 -9.39 -18.27 26.91
C SER A 259 -8.17 -19.18 26.91
N GLY A 260 -8.35 -20.48 27.15
CA GLY A 260 -7.29 -21.48 27.13
C GLY A 260 -6.63 -21.60 25.76
N PHE A 261 -7.41 -21.49 24.69
CA PHE A 261 -6.89 -21.46 23.33
C PHE A 261 -6.11 -20.18 23.00
N PHE A 262 -6.72 -19.00 23.23
CA PHE A 262 -6.11 -17.73 22.81
C PHE A 262 -4.88 -17.35 23.63
N PHE A 263 -4.88 -17.58 24.95
CA PHE A 263 -3.71 -17.33 25.80
C PHE A 263 -2.70 -18.49 25.82
N GLY A 264 -3.05 -19.64 25.22
CA GLY A 264 -2.21 -20.83 25.14
C GLY A 264 -1.70 -21.05 23.71
N PRO A 265 -2.22 -22.06 22.98
CA PRO A 265 -1.75 -22.41 21.63
C PRO A 265 -1.62 -21.22 20.69
N TRP A 266 -2.63 -20.36 20.58
CA TRP A 266 -2.60 -19.24 19.63
C TRP A 266 -1.47 -18.26 19.95
N LEU A 267 -1.38 -17.78 21.20
CA LEU A 267 -0.33 -16.83 21.60
C LEU A 267 1.06 -17.45 21.47
N SER A 268 1.22 -18.71 21.90
CA SER A 268 2.49 -19.43 21.78
C SER A 268 2.97 -19.53 20.34
N ASP A 269 2.08 -19.89 19.41
CA ASP A 269 2.40 -20.04 18.00
C ASP A 269 2.77 -18.69 17.36
N MET A 270 2.05 -17.62 17.69
CA MET A 270 2.37 -16.27 17.21
C MET A 270 3.74 -15.80 17.75
N LEU A 271 4.06 -16.03 19.02
CA LEU A 271 5.35 -15.66 19.60
C LEU A 271 6.52 -16.50 19.04
N ASP A 272 6.28 -17.77 18.73
CA ASP A 272 7.25 -18.62 18.04
C ASP A 272 7.55 -18.09 16.62
N LEU A 273 6.51 -17.78 15.85
CA LEU A 273 6.64 -17.20 14.50
C LEU A 273 7.41 -15.88 14.54
N ARG A 274 7.10 -15.03 15.52
CA ARG A 274 7.83 -13.79 15.80
C ARG A 274 9.32 -14.02 15.98
N SER A 275 9.68 -14.97 16.83
CA SER A 275 11.08 -15.31 17.12
C SER A 275 11.82 -15.83 15.89
N ARG A 276 11.20 -16.73 15.12
CA ARG A 276 11.82 -17.35 13.94
C ARG A 276 12.07 -16.38 12.79
N HIS A 277 11.23 -15.35 12.64
CA HIS A 277 11.29 -14.41 11.52
C HIS A 277 11.68 -12.98 11.93
N ASP A 278 12.13 -12.76 13.17
CA ASP A 278 12.48 -11.44 13.73
C ASP A 278 11.37 -10.39 13.52
N LEU A 279 10.12 -10.80 13.80
CA LEU A 279 8.96 -9.93 13.65
C LEU A 279 8.79 -9.00 14.85
N ARG A 280 8.03 -7.94 14.64
CA ARG A 280 7.52 -7.03 15.67
C ARG A 280 6.02 -6.93 15.53
N TYR A 281 5.30 -7.12 16.63
CA TYR A 281 3.86 -7.00 16.67
C TYR A 281 3.42 -5.71 17.35
N SER A 282 2.28 -5.20 16.91
CA SER A 282 1.53 -4.15 17.61
C SER A 282 0.19 -4.72 18.04
N TRP A 283 0.01 -4.93 19.35
CA TRP A 283 -1.14 -5.58 19.97
C TRP A 283 -2.17 -4.53 20.41
N TYR A 284 -3.36 -4.52 19.82
CA TYR A 284 -4.36 -3.48 20.04
C TYR A 284 -5.40 -3.92 21.08
N CYS A 285 -5.36 -3.23 22.23
CA CYS A 285 -6.14 -3.58 23.40
C CYS A 285 -7.45 -2.76 23.49
N VAL A 286 -8.57 -3.46 23.63
CA VAL A 286 -9.85 -2.89 24.09
C VAL A 286 -9.85 -2.88 25.61
N MET A 287 -10.19 -1.76 26.24
CA MET A 287 -10.13 -1.65 27.72
C MET A 287 -11.18 -2.51 28.41
N ASP A 288 -12.41 -2.50 27.91
CA ASP A 288 -13.54 -3.24 28.47
C ASP A 288 -14.49 -3.75 27.37
N TYR A 289 -14.79 -5.05 27.39
CA TYR A 289 -15.78 -5.70 26.50
C TYR A 289 -17.18 -5.75 27.13
N GLY A 290 -17.33 -5.31 28.38
CA GLY A 290 -18.59 -5.25 29.11
C GLY A 290 -19.54 -4.18 28.61
N ALA A 291 -20.76 -4.17 29.17
CA ALA A 291 -21.82 -3.23 28.78
C ALA A 291 -21.62 -1.81 29.33
N THR A 292 -20.82 -1.64 30.38
CA THR A 292 -20.59 -0.35 31.04
C THR A 292 -19.62 0.50 30.22
N ARG A 293 -20.07 1.67 29.77
CA ARG A 293 -19.32 2.56 28.86
C ARG A 293 -18.78 3.82 29.51
N THR A 294 -19.34 4.20 30.64
CA THR A 294 -18.98 5.36 31.46
C THR A 294 -19.32 5.06 32.92
N GLY A 295 -18.74 5.83 33.84
CA GLY A 295 -19.05 5.70 35.27
C GLY A 295 -17.93 6.24 36.17
N PRO A 296 -18.24 6.53 37.45
CA PRO A 296 -17.21 6.83 38.43
C PRO A 296 -16.33 5.59 38.71
N PRO A 297 -15.07 5.75 39.14
CA PRO A 297 -14.18 4.63 39.45
C PRO A 297 -14.73 3.66 40.50
N ASP A 298 -15.66 4.13 41.34
CA ASP A 298 -16.27 3.33 42.40
C ASP A 298 -17.44 2.45 41.95
N ASP A 299 -17.92 2.60 40.71
CA ASP A 299 -18.97 1.77 40.14
C ASP A 299 -18.54 0.30 40.06
N ASP A 300 -19.41 -0.61 40.48
CA ASP A 300 -19.10 -2.05 40.56
C ASP A 300 -18.76 -2.65 39.19
N ALA A 301 -19.41 -2.18 38.12
CA ALA A 301 -19.14 -2.68 36.78
C ALA A 301 -17.79 -2.16 36.25
N VAL A 302 -17.42 -0.91 36.58
CA VAL A 302 -16.08 -0.37 36.27
C VAL A 302 -14.99 -1.15 37.02
N LYS A 303 -15.21 -1.45 38.30
CA LYS A 303 -14.28 -2.28 39.11
C LYS A 303 -14.11 -3.68 38.55
N GLU A 304 -15.19 -4.30 38.11
CA GLU A 304 -15.14 -5.63 37.50
C GLU A 304 -14.43 -5.60 36.15
N GLY A 305 -14.72 -4.61 35.28
CA GLY A 305 -14.01 -4.40 34.02
C GLY A 305 -12.50 -4.22 34.23
N ALA A 306 -12.11 -3.41 35.22
CA ALA A 306 -10.72 -3.21 35.63
C ALA A 306 -10.04 -4.51 36.09
N ARG A 307 -10.73 -5.33 36.90
CA ARG A 307 -10.24 -6.64 37.35
C ARG A 307 -10.05 -7.62 36.19
N ILE A 308 -10.99 -7.64 35.24
CA ILE A 308 -10.89 -8.47 34.04
C ILE A 308 -9.74 -8.00 33.15
N LEU A 309 -9.57 -6.68 32.97
CA LEU A 309 -8.45 -6.10 32.22
C LEU A 309 -7.10 -6.51 32.82
N ALA A 310 -6.95 -6.40 34.15
CA ALA A 310 -5.74 -6.85 34.83
C ALA A 310 -5.47 -8.36 34.59
N MET A 311 -6.49 -9.21 34.73
CA MET A 311 -6.37 -10.65 34.46
C MET A 311 -5.94 -10.94 33.01
N ARG A 312 -6.47 -10.20 32.04
CA ARG A 312 -6.10 -10.33 30.62
C ARG A 312 -4.61 -10.04 30.40
N PHE A 313 -4.07 -9.01 31.05
CA PHE A 313 -2.64 -8.69 30.98
C PHE A 313 -1.76 -9.65 31.78
N GLU A 314 -2.23 -10.19 32.91
CA GLU A 314 -1.52 -11.26 33.62
C GLU A 314 -1.35 -12.50 32.72
N ARG A 315 -2.38 -12.86 31.95
CA ARG A 315 -2.31 -13.98 30.99
C ARG A 315 -1.50 -13.64 29.74
N ALA A 316 -1.44 -12.38 29.34
CA ALA A 316 -0.60 -11.87 28.26
C ALA A 316 0.81 -11.48 28.73
N ALA A 317 1.22 -11.78 29.97
CA ALA A 317 2.56 -11.50 30.47
C ALA A 317 3.73 -12.03 29.61
N PRO A 318 3.57 -13.09 28.78
CA PRO A 318 4.62 -13.52 27.84
C PRO A 318 4.92 -12.54 26.70
N LEU A 319 4.12 -11.48 26.50
CA LEU A 319 4.35 -10.50 25.43
C LEU A 319 5.74 -9.84 25.56
N PRO A 320 6.55 -9.83 24.50
CA PRO A 320 7.87 -9.21 24.52
C PRO A 320 7.81 -7.71 24.78
N SER A 321 8.75 -7.18 25.57
CA SER A 321 8.82 -5.75 25.91
C SER A 321 9.12 -4.83 24.74
N ASP A 322 9.53 -5.41 23.61
CA ASP A 322 9.96 -4.74 22.41
C ASP A 322 8.96 -4.92 21.25
N ASP A 323 7.77 -5.42 21.56
CA ASP A 323 6.53 -5.21 20.82
C ASP A 323 5.79 -3.96 21.34
N GLU A 324 4.75 -3.52 20.62
CA GLU A 324 3.90 -2.39 21.00
C GLU A 324 2.55 -2.87 21.55
N ILE A 325 2.05 -2.25 22.63
CA ILE A 325 0.63 -2.35 23.02
C ILE A 325 -0.05 -1.03 22.63
N GLY A 326 -0.97 -1.11 21.67
CA GLY A 326 -1.73 0.01 21.11
C GLY A 326 -3.16 0.10 21.64
N PHE A 327 -3.81 1.24 21.41
CA PHE A 327 -5.17 1.49 21.85
C PHE A 327 -6.19 1.01 20.81
N HIS A 328 -7.21 0.26 21.24
CA HIS A 328 -8.32 -0.18 20.38
C HIS A 328 -9.69 0.38 20.79
N GLY A 329 -9.71 1.35 21.70
CA GLY A 329 -10.94 1.94 22.24
C GLY A 329 -11.21 1.54 23.69
N TYR A 330 -12.12 2.27 24.32
CA TYR A 330 -12.65 1.87 25.63
C TYR A 330 -13.40 0.54 25.49
N SER A 331 -14.34 0.48 24.55
CA SER A 331 -15.03 -0.73 24.13
C SER A 331 -14.85 -0.91 22.62
N HIS A 332 -15.24 -2.05 22.06
CA HIS A 332 -15.22 -2.30 20.62
C HIS A 332 -16.37 -1.58 19.87
N GLN A 333 -16.64 -0.32 20.26
CA GLN A 333 -17.63 0.57 19.66
C GLN A 333 -17.00 1.33 18.49
N ILE A 334 -17.66 1.30 17.34
CA ILE A 334 -17.22 2.04 16.14
C ILE A 334 -17.30 3.55 16.41
N ALA A 335 -16.22 4.28 16.17
CA ALA A 335 -16.08 5.69 16.50
C ALA A 335 -16.71 6.61 15.44
N THR A 336 -17.98 6.39 15.11
CA THR A 336 -18.77 7.14 14.12
C THR A 336 -20.04 7.70 14.75
N ASP A 337 -20.70 8.66 14.11
CA ASP A 337 -21.96 9.23 14.60
C ASP A 337 -23.06 8.17 14.79
N ALA A 338 -23.04 7.09 13.99
CA ALA A 338 -23.96 5.96 14.13
C ALA A 338 -23.54 5.00 15.25
N GLY A 339 -22.23 4.81 15.45
CA GLY A 339 -21.70 3.96 16.50
C GLY A 339 -21.73 4.60 17.87
N VAL A 340 -21.65 5.93 17.95
CA VAL A 340 -21.60 6.75 19.17
C VAL A 340 -22.82 7.66 19.26
N SER A 341 -23.82 7.23 20.01
CA SER A 341 -25.09 7.96 20.17
C SER A 341 -25.00 9.26 20.98
N ASP A 342 -23.97 9.39 21.84
CA ASP A 342 -23.73 10.58 22.67
C ASP A 342 -22.22 10.89 22.73
N PRO A 343 -21.76 12.00 22.11
CA PRO A 343 -20.37 12.42 22.14
C PRO A 343 -19.81 12.70 23.55
N GLN A 344 -20.66 13.12 24.50
CA GLN A 344 -20.22 13.37 25.88
C GLN A 344 -19.90 12.06 26.60
N SER A 345 -20.80 11.08 26.52
CA SER A 345 -20.57 9.72 27.00
C SER A 345 -19.30 9.11 26.38
N TYR A 346 -19.06 9.31 25.08
CA TYR A 346 -17.82 8.84 24.44
C TYR A 346 -16.56 9.48 25.02
N ARG A 347 -16.57 10.81 25.24
CA ARG A 347 -15.47 11.52 25.89
C ARG A 347 -15.20 10.98 27.30
N GLU A 348 -16.24 10.76 28.09
CA GLU A 348 -16.14 10.18 29.44
C GLU A 348 -15.58 8.76 29.40
N GLY A 349 -15.99 7.96 28.42
CA GLY A 349 -15.45 6.61 28.16
C GLY A 349 -13.96 6.65 27.82
N LEU A 350 -13.52 7.60 26.97
CA LEU A 350 -12.09 7.80 26.67
C LEU A 350 -11.29 8.23 27.91
N GLN A 351 -11.86 9.09 28.76
CA GLN A 351 -11.22 9.49 30.01
C GLN A 351 -11.11 8.33 31.00
N LEU A 352 -12.11 7.46 31.05
CA LEU A 352 -12.05 6.23 31.84
C LEU A 352 -11.04 5.24 31.27
N ALA A 353 -11.01 5.04 29.95
CA ALA A 353 -10.01 4.23 29.26
C ALA A 353 -8.60 4.68 29.60
N ARG A 354 -8.34 5.99 29.57
CA ARG A 354 -7.05 6.56 29.95
C ARG A 354 -6.65 6.17 31.37
N ARG A 355 -7.56 6.27 32.34
CA ARG A 355 -7.29 5.88 33.73
C ARG A 355 -7.03 4.39 33.86
N LEU A 356 -7.90 3.55 33.27
CA LEU A 356 -7.73 2.10 33.27
C LEU A 356 -6.39 1.68 32.65
N TRP A 357 -5.96 2.35 31.59
CA TRP A 357 -4.65 2.13 30.99
C TRP A 357 -3.54 2.41 32.00
N GLN A 358 -3.56 3.59 32.63
CA GLN A 358 -2.55 4.00 33.61
C GLN A 358 -2.48 3.07 34.82
N ASP A 359 -3.63 2.53 35.26
CA ASP A 359 -3.74 1.74 36.47
C ASP A 359 -3.44 0.24 36.25
N HIS A 360 -3.74 -0.30 35.05
CA HIS A 360 -3.78 -1.76 34.83
C HIS A 360 -2.99 -2.27 33.63
N VAL A 361 -2.56 -1.42 32.70
CA VAL A 361 -1.79 -1.85 31.52
C VAL A 361 -0.29 -1.74 31.84
N PRO A 362 0.50 -2.83 31.73
CA PRO A 362 1.88 -2.87 32.21
C PRO A 362 2.88 -2.20 31.24
N VAL A 363 2.47 -1.16 30.52
CA VAL A 363 3.31 -0.37 29.59
C VAL A 363 2.96 1.12 29.68
N PRO A 364 3.80 2.04 29.17
CA PRO A 364 3.45 3.45 29.04
C PRO A 364 2.14 3.67 28.26
N MET A 365 1.64 4.92 28.29
CA MET A 365 0.47 5.31 27.50
C MET A 365 0.66 4.96 26.01
N PRO A 366 -0.40 4.52 25.32
CA PRO A 366 -0.29 4.07 23.93
C PRO A 366 -0.04 5.26 23.02
N THR A 367 0.77 5.03 21.99
CA THR A 367 1.13 6.05 20.99
C THR A 367 0.42 5.84 19.64
N SER A 368 -0.18 4.67 19.43
CA SER A 368 -0.98 4.36 18.26
C SER A 368 -2.39 3.88 18.61
N TRP A 369 -3.32 4.12 17.68
CA TRP A 369 -4.73 3.76 17.78
C TRP A 369 -5.20 3.03 16.53
N VAL A 370 -5.89 1.92 16.73
CA VAL A 370 -6.73 1.29 15.71
C VAL A 370 -8.20 1.58 16.04
N PRO A 371 -8.94 2.28 15.17
CA PRO A 371 -10.38 2.43 15.31
C PRO A 371 -11.09 1.07 15.21
N ALA A 372 -12.00 0.75 16.13
CA ALA A 372 -12.84 -0.44 16.04
C ALA A 372 -13.63 -0.44 14.72
N GLY A 373 -13.67 -1.59 14.04
CA GLY A 373 -14.25 -1.70 12.69
C GLY A 373 -13.50 -0.92 11.61
N ASN A 374 -12.31 -0.38 11.93
CA ASN A 374 -11.46 0.43 11.05
C ASN A 374 -12.08 1.77 10.63
N GLN A 375 -13.13 2.20 11.33
CA GLN A 375 -13.93 3.37 10.98
C GLN A 375 -13.95 4.41 12.08
N TYR A 376 -13.94 5.67 11.66
CA TYR A 376 -14.10 6.81 12.55
C TYR A 376 -14.57 8.05 11.80
N HIS A 377 -15.19 8.99 12.50
CA HIS A 377 -15.50 10.33 11.97
C HIS A 377 -14.60 11.42 12.58
N ALA A 378 -14.58 12.58 11.93
CA ALA A 378 -13.72 13.72 12.27
C ALA A 378 -13.79 14.13 13.75
N VAL A 379 -15.00 14.18 14.32
CA VAL A 379 -15.20 14.59 15.72
C VAL A 379 -14.52 13.61 16.70
N HIS A 380 -14.54 12.31 16.40
CA HIS A 380 -13.95 11.30 17.28
C HIS A 380 -12.42 11.27 17.18
N ALA A 381 -11.85 11.49 15.98
CA ALA A 381 -10.41 11.67 15.82
C ALA A 381 -9.89 12.82 16.69
N GLN A 382 -10.58 13.97 16.67
CA GLN A 382 -10.23 15.13 17.50
C GLN A 382 -10.41 14.85 18.99
N MET A 383 -11.45 14.11 19.38
CA MET A 383 -11.66 13.72 20.78
C MET A 383 -10.53 12.82 21.29
N ILE A 384 -10.08 11.84 20.51
CA ILE A 384 -8.97 10.96 20.88
C ILE A 384 -7.68 11.78 21.06
N ALA A 385 -7.32 12.61 20.07
CA ALA A 385 -6.13 13.46 20.16
C ALA A 385 -6.18 14.42 21.36
N THR A 386 -7.37 14.84 21.78
CA THR A 386 -7.54 15.72 22.95
C THR A 386 -7.47 14.96 24.28
N VAL A 387 -8.14 13.80 24.39
CA VAL A 387 -8.28 13.07 25.66
C VAL A 387 -7.07 12.18 25.94
N ILE A 388 -6.45 11.65 24.89
CA ILE A 388 -5.26 10.78 24.96
C ILE A 388 -4.18 11.34 24.02
N PRO A 389 -3.57 12.50 24.37
CA PRO A 389 -2.64 13.21 23.49
C PRO A 389 -1.34 12.45 23.16
N GLU A 390 -1.04 11.36 23.87
CA GLU A 390 0.07 10.47 23.54
C GLU A 390 -0.17 9.70 22.24
N ILE A 391 -1.44 9.46 21.87
CA ILE A 391 -1.79 8.85 20.59
C ILE A 391 -1.52 9.86 19.48
N THR A 392 -0.53 9.58 18.65
CA THR A 392 -0.13 10.42 17.51
C THR A 392 -0.19 9.67 16.18
N THR A 393 -0.67 8.43 16.19
CA THR A 393 -0.78 7.56 15.02
C THR A 393 -2.14 6.88 15.00
N VAL A 394 -2.81 6.92 13.84
CA VAL A 394 -4.05 6.20 13.58
C VAL A 394 -3.87 5.18 12.45
N ALA A 395 -4.26 3.94 12.70
CA ALA A 395 -4.16 2.83 11.75
C ALA A 395 -5.54 2.47 11.18
N GLY A 396 -5.99 3.23 10.16
CA GLY A 396 -7.20 2.94 9.39
C GLY A 396 -6.96 1.95 8.23
N LEU A 397 -7.73 2.07 7.14
CA LEU A 397 -7.55 1.29 5.90
C LEU A 397 -6.93 2.12 4.78
N HIS A 398 -6.06 1.50 3.97
CA HIS A 398 -5.31 2.19 2.90
C HIS A 398 -6.03 2.15 1.55
N SER A 399 -6.16 0.95 0.97
CA SER A 399 -6.60 0.76 -0.43
C SER A 399 -8.09 0.47 -0.61
N ILE A 400 -8.82 0.32 0.50
CA ILE A 400 -10.24 -0.05 0.52
C ILE A 400 -11.00 0.84 1.51
N GLY A 401 -12.33 0.80 1.43
CA GLY A 401 -13.22 1.54 2.30
C GLY A 401 -13.63 2.91 1.76
N ALA A 402 -14.29 3.69 2.60
CA ALA A 402 -14.90 4.97 2.27
C ALA A 402 -14.20 6.14 3.00
N PRO A 403 -13.72 7.17 2.28
CA PRO A 403 -12.99 8.30 2.89
C PRO A 403 -13.76 9.06 3.98
N ASP A 404 -15.09 9.12 3.88
CA ASP A 404 -15.99 9.75 4.85
C ASP A 404 -16.17 8.92 6.14
N GLN A 405 -15.73 7.66 6.14
CA GLN A 405 -15.74 6.77 7.31
C GLN A 405 -14.35 6.63 7.96
N GLY A 406 -13.39 7.51 7.64
CA GLY A 406 -12.03 7.45 8.20
C GLY A 406 -11.15 6.38 7.56
N GLU A 407 -11.66 5.72 6.52
CA GLU A 407 -10.97 4.73 5.71
C GLU A 407 -10.32 5.39 4.48
N TYR A 408 -9.77 4.57 3.58
CA TYR A 408 -9.13 5.00 2.34
C TYR A 408 -8.12 6.14 2.58
N ARG A 409 -7.31 6.01 3.62
CA ARG A 409 -6.29 6.99 4.04
C ARG A 409 -4.96 6.76 3.33
N GLU A 410 -4.19 7.83 3.19
CA GLU A 410 -2.78 7.80 2.74
C GLU A 410 -1.86 7.73 3.96
N PHE A 411 -0.60 7.31 3.77
CA PHE A 411 0.44 7.64 4.75
C PHE A 411 0.61 9.16 4.81
N GLY A 412 0.67 9.72 6.02
CA GLY A 412 0.82 11.16 6.23
C GLY A 412 -0.06 11.72 7.34
N PRO A 413 -0.11 13.05 7.52
CA PRO A 413 -1.02 13.69 8.47
C PRO A 413 -2.50 13.30 8.24
N GLU A 414 -3.25 13.11 9.31
CA GLU A 414 -4.68 12.78 9.24
C GLU A 414 -5.49 14.02 8.77
N PRO A 415 -6.34 13.90 7.72
CA PRO A 415 -7.04 15.05 7.14
C PRO A 415 -8.00 15.84 8.04
N TRP A 416 -8.49 15.27 9.13
CA TRP A 416 -9.44 15.86 10.06
C TRP A 416 -8.82 16.26 11.40
N CYS A 417 -7.62 15.77 11.72
CA CYS A 417 -6.86 16.09 12.92
C CYS A 417 -5.35 16.00 12.63
N GLU A 418 -4.69 17.14 12.39
CA GLU A 418 -3.27 17.18 12.03
C GLU A 418 -2.32 16.71 13.16
N ASP A 419 -2.81 16.60 14.40
CA ASP A 419 -2.08 16.01 15.53
C ASP A 419 -1.93 14.48 15.39
N LEU A 420 -2.77 13.85 14.55
CA LEU A 420 -2.69 12.44 14.23
C LEU A 420 -1.98 12.20 12.89
N TYR A 421 -1.30 11.07 12.80
CA TYR A 421 -0.65 10.61 11.59
C TYR A 421 -1.26 9.29 11.13
N CYS A 422 -1.73 9.25 9.89
CA CYS A 422 -2.24 8.05 9.24
C CYS A 422 -1.10 7.05 8.94
N LEU A 423 -1.20 5.86 9.53
CA LEU A 423 -0.47 4.66 9.13
C LEU A 423 -1.48 3.56 8.78
N PRO A 424 -2.26 3.73 7.70
CA PRO A 424 -3.32 2.80 7.33
C PRO A 424 -2.79 1.42 6.95
N ARG A 425 -3.58 0.40 7.27
CA ARG A 425 -3.31 -1.00 7.01
C ARG A 425 -3.88 -1.40 5.65
N ASN A 426 -3.20 -2.31 4.97
CA ASN A 426 -3.50 -2.64 3.58
C ASN A 426 -3.90 -4.10 3.39
N ASN A 427 -3.29 -5.01 4.14
CA ASN A 427 -3.57 -6.45 4.10
C ASN A 427 -4.25 -6.94 5.38
N PHE A 428 -4.90 -8.10 5.31
CA PHE A 428 -5.59 -8.69 6.45
C PHE A 428 -5.73 -10.21 6.38
N GLY A 429 -5.86 -10.82 7.56
CA GLY A 429 -6.16 -12.25 7.73
C GLY A 429 -4.99 -13.19 7.44
N TYR A 430 -5.19 -14.47 7.72
CA TYR A 430 -4.12 -15.47 7.76
C TYR A 430 -3.69 -16.02 6.39
N THR A 431 -4.46 -15.79 5.33
CA THR A 431 -4.27 -16.47 4.03
C THR A 431 -3.85 -15.50 2.91
N LEU A 432 -2.78 -15.84 2.18
CA LEU A 432 -2.28 -15.05 1.04
C LEU A 432 -3.03 -15.39 -0.28
N ARG A 433 -4.36 -15.22 -0.27
CA ARG A 433 -5.19 -15.38 -1.47
C ARG A 433 -4.86 -14.31 -2.54
N PRO A 434 -5.24 -14.49 -3.82
CA PRO A 434 -4.92 -13.54 -4.89
C PRO A 434 -5.23 -12.07 -4.55
N LYS A 435 -6.37 -11.80 -3.89
CA LYS A 435 -6.72 -10.47 -3.37
C LYS A 435 -5.69 -9.93 -2.36
N GLN A 436 -5.26 -10.73 -1.40
CA GLN A 436 -4.23 -10.31 -0.44
C GLN A 436 -2.89 -10.13 -1.14
N ARG A 437 -2.57 -10.99 -2.11
CA ARG A 437 -1.32 -10.95 -2.85
C ARG A 437 -1.16 -9.67 -3.67
N ILE A 438 -2.20 -9.20 -4.36
CA ILE A 438 -2.09 -7.92 -5.09
C ILE A 438 -1.93 -6.72 -4.15
N LEU A 439 -2.64 -6.71 -3.01
CA LEU A 439 -2.53 -5.67 -1.99
C LEU A 439 -1.09 -5.58 -1.48
N LEU A 440 -0.52 -6.72 -1.10
CA LEU A 440 0.84 -6.85 -0.60
C LEU A 440 1.86 -6.36 -1.62
N LEU A 441 1.85 -6.96 -2.82
CA LEU A 441 2.87 -6.72 -3.83
C LEU A 441 2.81 -5.28 -4.35
N SER A 442 1.61 -4.71 -4.47
CA SER A 442 1.46 -3.32 -4.91
C SER A 442 1.88 -2.32 -3.81
N GLN A 443 1.60 -2.58 -2.53
CA GLN A 443 2.05 -1.66 -1.47
C GLN A 443 3.58 -1.64 -1.38
N ILE A 444 4.22 -2.81 -1.45
CA ILE A 444 5.68 -2.94 -1.49
C ILE A 444 6.21 -2.25 -2.75
N ALA A 445 5.72 -2.57 -3.94
CA ALA A 445 6.22 -1.99 -5.20
C ALA A 445 6.04 -0.47 -5.30
N GLY A 446 5.08 0.11 -4.57
CA GLY A 446 4.81 1.55 -4.57
C GLY A 446 5.53 2.34 -3.49
N SER A 447 5.55 1.83 -2.26
CA SER A 447 6.03 2.56 -1.08
C SER A 447 7.23 1.90 -0.38
N GLY A 448 7.57 0.67 -0.79
CA GLY A 448 8.46 -0.23 -0.05
C GLY A 448 8.03 -0.46 1.39
N ALA A 449 6.73 -0.41 1.66
CA ALA A 449 6.15 -0.74 2.94
C ALA A 449 5.14 -1.88 2.81
N TRP A 450 4.95 -2.61 3.91
CA TRP A 450 3.85 -3.56 4.07
C TRP A 450 3.14 -3.36 5.41
N THR A 451 1.82 -3.32 5.39
CA THR A 451 0.99 -3.11 6.59
C THR A 451 -0.11 -4.16 6.63
N HIS A 452 -0.16 -4.94 7.71
CA HIS A 452 -1.01 -6.12 7.81
C HIS A 452 -1.71 -6.18 9.17
N PHE A 453 -2.93 -6.72 9.21
CA PHE A 453 -3.60 -7.00 10.47
C PHE A 453 -4.27 -8.37 10.54
N LEU A 454 -4.37 -8.87 11.77
CA LEU A 454 -4.98 -10.14 12.12
C LEU A 454 -5.91 -9.93 13.33
N HIS A 455 -6.88 -10.82 13.48
CA HIS A 455 -7.56 -11.00 14.75
C HIS A 455 -7.37 -12.44 15.24
N PRO A 456 -7.25 -12.66 16.56
CA PRO A 456 -7.26 -14.01 17.11
C PRO A 456 -8.55 -14.77 16.77
N ASP A 457 -9.69 -14.09 16.80
CA ASP A 457 -11.02 -14.66 16.66
C ASP A 457 -11.43 -14.96 15.20
N ASP A 458 -10.58 -14.69 14.21
CA ASP A 458 -10.80 -15.08 12.81
C ASP A 458 -11.10 -16.58 12.68
N ILE A 459 -10.49 -17.42 13.53
CA ILE A 459 -10.74 -18.87 13.58
C ILE A 459 -12.20 -19.21 13.88
N LEU A 460 -12.90 -18.36 14.65
CA LEU A 460 -14.28 -18.57 15.06
C LEU A 460 -15.28 -18.15 13.97
N ASP A 461 -14.85 -17.30 13.03
CA ASP A 461 -15.74 -16.70 12.04
C ASP A 461 -15.89 -17.56 10.79
N GLU A 462 -16.68 -18.62 10.93
CA GLU A 462 -17.04 -19.56 9.86
C GLU A 462 -18.39 -19.22 9.20
N PRO A 463 -18.66 -19.76 7.98
CA PRO A 463 -19.93 -19.56 7.31
C PRO A 463 -21.13 -20.08 8.14
N ARG A 464 -22.10 -19.19 8.37
CA ARG A 464 -23.33 -19.43 9.13
C ARG A 464 -24.56 -18.93 8.37
N PRO A 465 -25.75 -19.54 8.53
CA PRO A 465 -26.98 -19.08 7.85
C PRO A 465 -27.28 -17.60 8.13
N GLY A 466 -27.63 -16.86 7.07
CA GLY A 466 -28.00 -15.44 7.17
C GLY A 466 -26.83 -14.45 7.18
N ILE A 467 -25.58 -14.93 7.21
CA ILE A 467 -24.39 -14.10 7.06
C ILE A 467 -23.97 -14.07 5.59
N ASN A 468 -23.70 -12.88 5.06
CA ASN A 468 -23.15 -12.74 3.72
C ASN A 468 -21.75 -13.38 3.69
N PRO A 469 -21.52 -14.42 2.85
CA PRO A 469 -20.24 -15.13 2.79
C PRO A 469 -19.04 -14.23 2.48
N VAL A 470 -19.26 -13.08 1.82
CA VAL A 470 -18.20 -12.11 1.50
C VAL A 470 -17.56 -11.48 2.75
N HIS A 471 -18.26 -11.49 3.88
CA HIS A 471 -17.77 -10.93 5.15
C HIS A 471 -17.18 -11.97 6.11
N VAL A 472 -17.17 -13.26 5.73
CA VAL A 472 -16.67 -14.35 6.58
C VAL A 472 -15.14 -14.41 6.51
N ARG A 473 -14.47 -14.35 7.66
CA ARG A 473 -12.99 -14.32 7.75
C ARG A 473 -12.34 -15.70 7.62
N ASN A 474 -13.02 -16.78 8.04
CA ASN A 474 -12.62 -18.17 7.83
C ASN A 474 -13.64 -18.93 6.96
N PRO A 475 -13.75 -18.58 5.65
CA PRO A 475 -14.81 -19.11 4.78
C PRO A 475 -14.66 -20.61 4.48
N HIS A 476 -13.45 -21.17 4.67
CA HIS A 476 -13.15 -22.56 4.37
C HIS A 476 -13.14 -23.48 5.60
N ARG A 477 -13.55 -22.97 6.78
CA ARG A 477 -13.58 -23.74 8.03
C ARG A 477 -12.21 -24.38 8.33
N GLN A 478 -11.16 -23.60 8.16
CA GLN A 478 -9.80 -24.01 8.47
C GLN A 478 -9.66 -24.14 9.99
N MET A 479 -8.94 -25.18 10.43
CA MET A 479 -8.55 -25.33 11.84
C MET A 479 -7.35 -24.41 12.13
N TRP A 480 -6.80 -24.43 13.35
CA TRP A 480 -5.66 -23.59 13.68
C TRP A 480 -4.36 -24.12 13.07
N GLN A 481 -4.00 -25.36 13.39
CA GLN A 481 -2.74 -25.99 13.00
C GLN A 481 -2.95 -27.13 12.00
N LYS A 482 -3.96 -27.98 12.24
CA LYS A 482 -4.26 -29.15 11.39
C LYS A 482 -4.89 -28.78 10.06
N THR A 483 -4.60 -29.61 9.05
CA THR A 483 -5.36 -29.63 7.80
C THR A 483 -6.79 -30.11 8.07
N ASN A 484 -7.79 -29.39 7.54
CA ASN A 484 -9.18 -29.78 7.70
C ASN A 484 -9.59 -30.92 6.76
N ALA A 485 -10.81 -31.44 6.92
CA ALA A 485 -11.32 -32.56 6.10
C ALA A 485 -11.42 -32.24 4.59
N ALA A 486 -11.44 -30.96 4.21
CA ALA A 486 -11.45 -30.50 2.82
C ALA A 486 -10.03 -30.28 2.25
N GLY A 487 -8.99 -30.65 2.99
CA GLY A 487 -7.60 -30.53 2.56
C GLY A 487 -6.99 -29.13 2.70
N GLN A 488 -7.69 -28.19 3.34
CA GLN A 488 -7.18 -26.83 3.58
C GLN A 488 -6.24 -26.84 4.78
N GLN A 489 -5.08 -26.20 4.67
CA GLN A 489 -4.12 -26.11 5.77
C GLN A 489 -4.69 -25.28 6.93
N GLY A 490 -4.14 -25.47 8.14
CA GLY A 490 -4.53 -24.66 9.30
C GLY A 490 -4.19 -23.18 9.09
N LEU A 491 -4.99 -22.29 9.68
CA LEU A 491 -4.81 -20.84 9.56
C LEU A 491 -3.40 -20.39 9.97
N PHE A 492 -2.84 -20.95 11.04
CA PHE A 492 -1.48 -20.61 11.47
C PHE A 492 -0.43 -21.01 10.43
N ARG A 493 -0.60 -22.17 9.77
CA ARG A 493 0.34 -22.67 8.74
C ARG A 493 0.28 -21.83 7.47
N GLU A 494 -0.91 -21.39 7.09
CA GLU A 494 -1.08 -20.44 5.99
C GLU A 494 -0.40 -19.10 6.30
N PHE A 495 -0.53 -18.61 7.53
CA PHE A 495 0.10 -17.35 7.93
C PHE A 495 1.62 -17.46 8.05
N GLU A 496 2.13 -18.59 8.56
CA GLU A 496 3.55 -18.92 8.54
C GLU A 496 4.10 -18.89 7.10
N ALA A 497 3.42 -19.54 6.15
CA ALA A 497 3.81 -19.53 4.73
C ALA A 497 3.72 -18.12 4.12
N PHE A 498 2.73 -17.31 4.53
CA PHE A 498 2.61 -15.92 4.12
C PHE A 498 3.82 -15.12 4.61
N VAL A 499 4.14 -15.16 5.91
CA VAL A 499 5.31 -14.47 6.47
C VAL A 499 6.60 -14.93 5.78
N GLU A 500 6.79 -16.25 5.59
CA GLU A 500 7.97 -16.80 4.91
C GLU A 500 8.11 -16.28 3.48
N PHE A 501 7.01 -16.20 2.72
CA PHE A 501 7.00 -15.59 1.40
C PHE A 501 7.50 -14.14 1.44
N VAL A 502 7.03 -13.34 2.40
CA VAL A 502 7.43 -11.93 2.52
C VAL A 502 8.90 -11.81 2.92
N THR A 503 9.34 -12.51 3.97
CA THR A 503 10.72 -12.40 4.48
C THR A 503 11.74 -12.89 3.47
N THR A 504 11.38 -13.89 2.66
CA THR A 504 12.27 -14.44 1.62
C THR A 504 12.29 -13.57 0.37
N SER A 505 11.13 -13.06 -0.06
CA SER A 505 11.01 -12.26 -1.29
C SER A 505 11.54 -10.84 -1.11
N PHE A 506 11.37 -10.28 0.10
CA PHE A 506 11.70 -8.89 0.43
C PHE A 506 12.53 -8.80 1.72
N PRO A 507 13.74 -9.40 1.77
CA PRO A 507 14.55 -9.50 2.99
C PRO A 507 15.09 -8.15 3.51
N TRP A 508 14.87 -7.08 2.76
CA TRP A 508 15.23 -5.70 3.13
C TRP A 508 14.11 -4.98 3.91
N LEU A 509 12.91 -5.56 4.04
CA LEU A 509 11.86 -5.03 4.89
C LEU A 509 12.23 -5.23 6.36
N ARG A 510 12.19 -4.15 7.14
CA ARG A 510 12.33 -4.22 8.59
C ARG A 510 10.96 -4.35 9.24
N PHE A 511 10.73 -5.41 10.00
CA PHE A 511 9.54 -5.54 10.82
C PHE A 511 9.67 -4.63 12.04
N VAL A 512 8.72 -3.72 12.20
CA VAL A 512 8.72 -2.69 13.24
C VAL A 512 7.31 -2.53 13.80
N THR A 513 7.23 -1.94 14.99
CA THR A 513 5.96 -1.54 15.58
C THR A 513 5.33 -0.38 14.79
N ASN A 514 4.02 -0.16 14.97
CA ASN A 514 3.31 0.93 14.30
C ASN A 514 3.85 2.30 14.69
N SER A 515 4.22 2.48 15.96
CA SER A 515 4.80 3.72 16.45
C SER A 515 6.20 3.99 15.87
N GLU A 516 7.03 2.97 15.72
CA GLU A 516 8.32 3.07 15.04
C GLU A 516 8.15 3.39 13.55
N ALA A 517 7.23 2.69 12.86
CA ALA A 517 6.90 2.96 11.46
C ALA A 517 6.42 4.40 11.24
N SER A 518 5.51 4.89 12.10
CA SER A 518 5.03 6.27 12.01
C SER A 518 6.14 7.28 12.25
N THR A 519 7.04 7.01 13.20
CA THR A 519 8.21 7.87 13.46
C THR A 519 9.16 7.90 12.26
N ALA A 520 9.45 6.73 11.68
CA ALA A 520 10.30 6.60 10.49
C ALA A 520 9.69 7.32 9.29
N LEU A 521 8.39 7.15 9.05
CA LEU A 521 7.68 7.84 7.98
C LEU A 521 7.66 9.36 8.17
N LYS A 522 7.42 9.87 9.39
CA LYS A 522 7.47 11.32 9.65
C LYS A 522 8.84 11.91 9.29
N ARG A 523 9.94 11.19 9.56
CA ARG A 523 11.30 11.60 9.15
C ARG A 523 11.49 11.50 7.65
N PHE A 524 11.09 10.38 7.05
CA PHE A 524 11.13 10.15 5.60
C PHE A 524 10.36 11.24 4.83
N ASP A 525 9.18 11.63 5.35
CA ASP A 525 8.30 12.65 4.79
C ASP A 525 8.86 14.07 4.91
N ALA A 526 9.64 14.35 5.95
CA ALA A 526 10.34 15.62 6.14
C ALA A 526 11.62 15.73 5.29
N ALA A 527 12.28 14.60 5.02
CA ALA A 527 13.59 14.56 4.35
C ALA A 527 13.54 15.07 2.90
N GLN A 528 14.49 15.93 2.55
CA GLN A 528 14.74 16.28 1.15
C GLN A 528 15.54 15.19 0.45
N VAL A 529 15.10 14.83 -0.75
CA VAL A 529 15.74 13.84 -1.63
C VAL A 529 15.97 14.47 -3.01
N ASP A 530 17.21 14.46 -3.48
CA ASP A 530 17.58 14.84 -4.86
C ASP A 530 18.02 13.59 -5.62
N LEU A 531 17.22 13.17 -6.59
CA LEU A 531 17.50 12.02 -7.47
C LEU A 531 18.07 12.53 -8.79
N ARG A 532 19.28 12.08 -9.15
CA ARG A 532 19.94 12.43 -10.41
C ARG A 532 20.35 11.17 -11.14
N VAL A 533 19.89 11.04 -12.38
CA VAL A 533 20.09 9.84 -13.18
C VAL A 533 20.76 10.23 -14.49
N GLY A 534 21.96 9.69 -14.73
CA GLY A 534 22.72 9.85 -15.96
C GLY A 534 22.86 8.52 -16.71
N PRO A 535 23.51 8.54 -17.88
CA PRO A 535 23.76 7.33 -18.68
C PRO A 535 24.79 6.37 -18.06
N ASP A 536 25.64 6.87 -17.17
CA ASP A 536 26.77 6.15 -16.58
C ASP A 536 26.57 5.83 -15.09
N ALA A 537 25.60 6.48 -14.43
CA ALA A 537 25.40 6.34 -12.99
C ALA A 537 24.11 7.00 -12.47
N ILE A 538 23.71 6.55 -11.28
CA ILE A 538 22.65 7.12 -10.46
C ILE A 538 23.30 7.78 -9.23
N GLU A 539 22.93 9.02 -8.95
CA GLU A 539 23.32 9.77 -7.75
C GLU A 539 22.07 10.09 -6.92
N ILE A 540 22.13 9.77 -5.64
CA ILE A 540 21.09 10.05 -4.66
C ILE A 540 21.71 10.92 -3.58
N ASN A 541 21.10 12.07 -3.32
CA ASN A 541 21.41 12.87 -2.14
C ASN A 541 20.18 12.92 -1.24
N SER A 542 20.29 12.40 -0.02
CA SER A 542 19.19 12.32 0.94
C SER A 542 19.61 12.91 2.28
N GLU A 543 18.74 13.69 2.91
CA GLU A 543 19.01 14.22 4.26
C GLU A 543 18.98 13.13 5.34
N GLU A 544 18.21 12.06 5.10
CA GLU A 544 18.05 10.94 6.01
C GLU A 544 18.53 9.64 5.35
N SER A 545 18.98 8.70 6.18
CA SER A 545 19.23 7.34 5.71
C SER A 545 17.92 6.71 5.24
N SER A 546 17.89 6.12 4.04
CA SER A 546 16.66 5.62 3.42
C SER A 546 16.95 4.54 2.38
N LEU A 547 15.92 3.78 2.05
CA LEU A 547 15.98 2.80 0.97
C LEU A 547 15.51 3.41 -0.35
N PHE A 548 16.05 2.91 -1.45
CA PHE A 548 15.72 3.35 -2.80
C PHE A 548 15.56 2.18 -3.74
N TYR A 549 14.51 2.18 -4.55
CA TYR A 549 14.47 1.39 -5.78
C TYR A 549 15.36 2.01 -6.83
N LEU A 550 16.25 1.21 -7.42
CA LEU A 550 17.06 1.60 -8.58
C LEU A 550 16.76 0.65 -9.74
N ARG A 551 16.29 1.18 -10.86
CA ARG A 551 15.99 0.39 -12.05
C ARG A 551 17.03 0.67 -13.12
N VAL A 552 17.47 -0.38 -13.82
CA VAL A 552 18.32 -0.31 -15.02
C VAL A 552 17.78 -1.26 -16.09
N GLN A 553 18.18 -1.02 -17.34
CA GLN A 553 17.68 -1.78 -18.49
C GLN A 553 18.29 -3.18 -18.60
N THR A 554 17.70 -4.03 -19.43
CA THR A 554 18.30 -5.30 -19.82
C THR A 554 19.71 -5.08 -20.39
N GLY A 555 20.69 -5.85 -19.91
CA GLY A 555 22.09 -5.70 -20.26
C GLY A 555 22.86 -4.72 -19.37
N GLU A 556 22.17 -3.91 -18.57
CA GLU A 556 22.82 -3.02 -17.60
C GLU A 556 22.92 -3.65 -16.21
N SER A 557 23.95 -3.26 -15.46
CA SER A 557 24.14 -3.66 -14.06
C SER A 557 24.60 -2.48 -13.21
N LEU A 558 24.31 -2.54 -11.91
CA LEU A 558 24.72 -1.51 -10.95
C LEU A 558 25.83 -2.01 -10.03
N SER A 559 26.76 -1.12 -9.71
CA SER A 559 27.74 -1.31 -8.64
C SER A 559 27.79 -0.07 -7.75
N SER A 560 27.97 -0.26 -6.44
CA SER A 560 28.18 0.88 -5.53
C SER A 560 29.54 1.52 -5.78
N ALA A 561 29.56 2.85 -5.92
CA ALA A 561 30.77 3.64 -6.06
C ALA A 561 31.02 4.55 -4.85
N GLN A 562 29.97 5.01 -4.16
CA GLN A 562 30.08 5.87 -2.99
C GLN A 562 28.84 5.74 -2.09
N GLY A 563 29.04 5.73 -0.77
CA GLY A 563 28.00 5.91 0.26
C GLY A 563 27.07 4.71 0.46
N GLY A 564 26.26 4.40 -0.54
CA GLY A 564 25.18 3.41 -0.45
C GLY A 564 25.60 1.98 -0.79
N ARG A 565 24.71 1.02 -0.53
CA ARG A 565 24.92 -0.41 -0.80
C ARG A 565 23.70 -1.00 -1.50
N LEU A 566 23.93 -1.83 -2.52
CA LEU A 566 22.87 -2.65 -3.11
C LEU A 566 22.59 -3.84 -2.18
N VAL A 567 21.37 -3.96 -1.68
CA VAL A 567 20.97 -4.98 -0.70
C VAL A 567 20.09 -6.07 -1.28
N TRP A 568 19.46 -5.81 -2.43
CA TRP A 568 18.59 -6.77 -3.11
C TRP A 568 18.45 -6.44 -4.59
N LYS A 569 18.09 -7.43 -5.40
CA LYS A 569 17.74 -7.25 -6.81
C LYS A 569 16.74 -8.29 -7.29
N HIS A 570 15.96 -7.93 -8.30
CA HIS A 570 14.97 -8.80 -8.92
C HIS A 570 14.85 -8.48 -10.41
N ALA A 571 14.74 -9.52 -11.23
CA ALA A 571 14.52 -9.36 -12.66
C ALA A 571 13.09 -8.90 -12.92
N VAL A 572 12.93 -7.88 -13.75
CA VAL A 572 11.63 -7.30 -14.11
C VAL A 572 11.55 -7.16 -15.63
N VAL A 573 10.35 -6.98 -16.16
CA VAL A 573 10.15 -6.81 -17.60
C VAL A 573 11.05 -5.69 -18.12
N GLY A 574 11.90 -5.97 -19.11
CA GLY A 574 12.80 -4.97 -19.69
C GLY A 574 13.98 -4.52 -18.81
N GLY A 575 14.25 -5.13 -17.65
CA GLY A 575 15.39 -4.72 -16.84
C GLY A 575 15.58 -5.44 -15.51
N THR A 576 16.29 -4.78 -14.60
CA THR A 576 16.50 -5.26 -13.23
C THR A 576 16.14 -4.14 -12.26
N LEU A 577 15.37 -4.49 -11.23
CA LEU A 577 15.07 -3.62 -10.09
C LEU A 577 16.00 -3.99 -8.94
N TYR A 578 16.74 -3.02 -8.42
CA TYR A 578 17.58 -3.13 -7.24
C TYR A 578 16.94 -2.38 -6.08
N VAL A 579 17.26 -2.80 -4.86
CA VAL A 579 17.06 -1.99 -3.65
C VAL A 579 18.43 -1.58 -3.13
N ALA A 580 18.58 -0.29 -2.87
CA ALA A 580 19.77 0.31 -2.31
C ALA A 580 19.49 0.89 -0.94
N ASP A 581 20.36 0.57 0.01
CA ASP A 581 20.43 1.17 1.34
C ASP A 581 21.42 2.34 1.29
N CYS A 582 20.90 3.55 1.45
CA CYS A 582 21.68 4.79 1.30
C CYS A 582 21.72 5.53 2.65
N PRO A 583 22.90 5.82 3.20
CA PRO A 583 23.01 6.68 4.37
C PRO A 583 22.64 8.14 4.00
N SER A 584 22.42 8.96 5.03
CA SER A 584 22.36 10.42 4.86
C SER A 584 23.60 10.94 4.09
N GLY A 585 23.37 11.88 3.16
CA GLY A 585 24.36 12.41 2.24
C GLY A 585 24.28 11.79 0.84
N ILE A 586 25.42 11.73 0.16
CA ILE A 586 25.52 11.34 -1.25
C ILE A 586 25.84 9.86 -1.40
N SER A 587 25.01 9.16 -2.16
CA SER A 587 25.24 7.80 -2.64
C SER A 587 25.32 7.78 -4.16
N VAL A 588 26.29 7.05 -4.71
CA VAL A 588 26.52 6.93 -6.17
C VAL A 588 26.62 5.48 -6.58
N PHE A 589 25.89 5.12 -7.63
CA PHE A 589 25.88 3.78 -8.23
C PHE A 589 26.28 3.88 -9.69
N LYS A 590 27.33 3.17 -10.10
CA LYS A 590 27.80 3.11 -11.49
C LYS A 590 26.99 2.11 -12.29
N ILE A 591 26.64 2.50 -13.50
CA ILE A 591 25.98 1.65 -14.50
C ILE A 591 27.06 1.06 -15.42
N SER A 592 27.05 -0.26 -15.58
CA SER A 592 27.90 -0.97 -16.54
C SER A 592 27.03 -1.68 -17.57
N ARG A 593 27.51 -1.76 -18.81
CA ARG A 593 26.82 -2.38 -19.97
C ARG A 593 27.59 -3.58 -20.48
#